data_AF-A0A948QK98-F1
#
_entry.id   AF-A0A948QK98-F1
#
_cell.length_a   1.000
_cell.length_b   1.000
_cell.length_c   1.000
_cell.angle_alpha   90.00
_cell.angle_beta   90.00
_cell.angle_gamma   90.00
#
_symmetry.space_group_name_H-M   'P 1'
#
loop_
_entity.id
_entity.type
_entity.pdbx_description
1 polymer ?
#
loop_
_entity_poly.entity_id
_entity_poly.type
_entity_poly.pdbx_seq_one_letter_code
_entity_poly.pdbx_strand_id
1 'polypeptide(L)'
;MIHIYTGDGKGKTTAALGLLVRAIGAGKRVAWIAFDKGGDNYSERKTIKQRFPEIQFFVTGLDRIDEKGKFRFGVTDEDKAEGDRGLKIIQQLFNENNHDIIILDEINSTTSLGIISETDILEIFKTKPTTTELILTGRNAPQSFIDLADLVTEMKLHKHYFYHGTKARPGIDF
;
A
#
# COMPACT_ATOMS: atom_id res chain seq x y z
N MET A 1 14.04 -8.71 -0.11
CA MET A 1 12.95 -9.68 0.08
C MET A 1 11.62 -9.05 -0.32
N ILE A 2 10.57 -9.85 -0.50
CA ILE A 2 9.20 -9.45 -0.82
C ILE A 2 8.27 -9.95 0.28
N HIS A 3 7.57 -9.03 0.94
CA HIS A 3 6.62 -9.31 2.01
C HIS A 3 5.20 -8.99 1.54
N ILE A 4 4.24 -9.89 1.78
CA ILE A 4 2.84 -9.70 1.45
C ILE A 4 2.00 -9.75 2.72
N TYR A 5 1.26 -8.68 2.97
CA TYR A 5 0.26 -8.57 4.02
C TYR A 5 -1.13 -8.53 3.39
N THR A 6 -1.83 -9.67 3.39
CA THR A 6 -3.11 -9.83 2.71
C THR A 6 -4.21 -10.36 3.63
N GLY A 7 -5.36 -10.75 3.07
CA GLY A 7 -6.51 -11.29 3.81
C GLY A 7 -7.56 -10.23 4.19
N ASP A 8 -8.69 -10.71 4.68
CA ASP A 8 -9.88 -9.88 4.87
C ASP A 8 -9.95 -9.10 6.20
N GLY A 9 -9.08 -9.46 7.13
CA GLY A 9 -8.97 -8.87 8.45
C GLY A 9 -8.36 -7.46 8.44
N LYS A 10 -8.70 -6.67 9.45
CA LYS A 10 -8.03 -5.41 9.76
C LYS A 10 -6.59 -5.71 10.21
N GLY A 11 -5.62 -4.95 9.71
CA GLY A 11 -4.24 -5.05 10.18
C GLY A 11 -3.15 -4.85 9.13
N LYS A 12 -3.45 -5.06 7.84
CA LYS A 12 -2.49 -5.03 6.71
C LYS A 12 -1.65 -3.74 6.68
N THR A 13 -2.29 -2.61 6.41
CA THR A 13 -1.64 -1.29 6.37
C THR A 13 -0.96 -0.95 7.69
N THR A 14 -1.64 -1.17 8.84
CA THR A 14 -1.05 -0.86 10.15
C THR A 14 0.19 -1.69 10.47
N ALA A 15 0.27 -2.94 10.00
CA ALA A 15 1.46 -3.77 10.15
C ALA A 15 2.63 -3.24 9.29
N ALA A 16 2.35 -2.83 8.06
CA ALA A 16 3.34 -2.18 7.20
C ALA A 16 3.85 -0.85 7.80
N LEU A 17 2.95 -0.03 8.34
CA LEU A 17 3.32 1.22 9.02
C LEU A 17 4.10 0.96 10.32
N GLY A 18 3.77 -0.10 11.06
CA GLY A 18 4.57 -0.53 12.23
C GLY A 18 6.00 -0.93 11.83
N LEU A 19 6.16 -1.62 10.70
CA LEU A 19 7.48 -1.92 10.13
C LEU A 19 8.22 -0.65 9.70
N LEU A 20 7.53 0.29 9.06
CA LEU A 20 8.09 1.61 8.72
C LEU A 20 8.66 2.29 9.96
N VAL A 21 7.90 2.35 11.06
CA VAL A 21 8.36 2.97 12.32
C VAL A 21 9.59 2.24 12.88
N ARG A 22 9.63 0.90 12.80
CA ARG A 22 10.80 0.12 13.20
C ARG A 22 12.02 0.44 12.34
N ALA A 23 11.83 0.56 11.04
CA ALA A 23 12.90 0.80 10.08
C ALA A 23 13.54 2.18 10.27
N ILE A 24 12.73 3.23 10.36
CA ILE A 24 13.24 4.58 10.63
C ILE A 24 13.95 4.66 11.99
N GLY A 25 13.44 3.97 13.01
CA GLY A 25 14.09 3.90 14.32
C GLY A 25 15.46 3.20 14.28
N ALA A 26 15.70 2.37 13.27
CA ALA A 26 16.98 1.73 13.00
C ALA A 26 17.85 2.50 11.98
N GLY A 27 17.47 3.72 11.60
CA GLY A 27 18.21 4.56 10.64
C GLY A 27 18.10 4.10 9.18
N LYS A 28 17.06 3.33 8.84
CA LYS A 28 16.80 2.84 7.48
C LYS A 28 16.07 3.87 6.64
N ARG A 29 16.35 3.88 5.34
CA ARG A 29 15.68 4.75 4.36
C ARG A 29 14.43 4.06 3.86
N VAL A 30 13.29 4.75 3.97
CA VAL A 30 11.97 4.19 3.67
C VAL A 30 11.25 5.06 2.66
N ALA A 31 10.65 4.41 1.65
CA ALA A 31 9.63 5.02 0.81
C ALA A 31 8.28 4.34 1.06
N TRP A 32 7.20 5.12 0.93
CA TRP A 32 5.84 4.63 1.06
C TRP A 32 4.97 5.18 -0.07
N ILE A 33 4.36 4.28 -0.83
CA ILE A 33 3.43 4.60 -1.91
C ILE A 33 2.06 4.02 -1.52
N ALA A 34 1.04 4.87 -1.48
CA ALA A 34 -0.33 4.47 -1.20
C ALA A 34 -1.14 4.44 -2.51
N PHE A 35 -1.47 3.24 -2.97
CA PHE A 35 -2.29 3.00 -4.17
C PHE A 35 -3.79 3.04 -3.84
N ASP A 36 -4.61 3.43 -4.82
CA ASP A 36 -6.09 3.39 -4.79
C ASP A 36 -6.80 4.15 -3.63
N LYS A 37 -6.03 4.71 -2.70
CA LYS A 37 -6.47 5.49 -1.54
C LYS A 37 -6.13 6.96 -1.76
N GLY A 38 -6.79 7.64 -2.69
CA GLY A 38 -6.67 9.11 -2.78
C GLY A 38 -7.31 9.84 -1.60
N GLY A 39 -7.19 11.16 -1.57
CA GLY A 39 -7.76 12.01 -0.52
C GLY A 39 -6.90 12.18 0.74
N ASP A 40 -7.37 13.03 1.64
CA ASP A 40 -6.63 13.52 2.83
C ASP A 40 -7.15 12.97 4.18
N ASN A 41 -8.11 12.04 4.14
CA ASN A 41 -8.78 11.50 5.33
C ASN A 41 -7.97 10.44 6.10
N TYR A 42 -6.64 10.42 5.96
CA TYR A 42 -5.77 9.38 6.54
C TYR A 42 -4.79 10.02 7.53
N SER A 43 -5.03 9.78 8.82
CA SER A 43 -4.31 10.43 9.93
C SER A 43 -2.81 10.12 9.93
N GLU A 44 -2.44 8.92 9.51
CA GLU A 44 -1.05 8.49 9.39
C GLU A 44 -0.27 9.35 8.39
N ARG A 45 -0.89 9.76 7.27
CA ARG A 45 -0.23 10.54 6.21
C ARG A 45 0.16 11.91 6.71
N LYS A 46 -0.73 12.53 7.48
CA LYS A 46 -0.45 13.82 8.12
C LYS A 46 0.75 13.71 9.06
N THR A 47 0.80 12.66 9.87
CA THR A 47 1.91 12.43 10.80
C THR A 47 3.22 12.17 10.07
N ILE A 48 3.22 11.31 9.04
CA ILE A 48 4.40 11.03 8.21
C ILE A 48 4.93 12.31 7.58
N LYS A 49 4.08 13.09 6.88
CA LYS A 49 4.50 14.35 6.25
C LYS A 49 5.08 15.38 7.22
N GLN A 50 4.52 15.47 8.44
CA GLN A 50 4.89 16.51 9.40
C GLN A 50 6.09 16.13 10.27
N ARG A 51 6.24 14.85 10.61
CA ARG A 51 7.22 14.39 11.61
C ARG A 51 8.35 13.54 11.04
N PHE A 52 8.16 12.99 9.85
CA PHE A 52 9.13 12.11 9.19
C PHE A 52 9.36 12.56 7.74
N PRO A 53 9.80 13.81 7.51
CA PRO A 53 10.01 14.35 6.16
C PRO A 53 11.07 13.60 5.35
N GLU A 54 11.91 12.79 6.01
CA GLU A 54 12.88 11.90 5.38
C GLU A 54 12.24 10.70 4.66
N ILE A 55 10.98 10.38 4.97
CA ILE A 55 10.23 9.32 4.28
C ILE A 55 9.70 9.89 2.98
N GLN A 56 10.14 9.30 1.86
CA GLN A 56 9.54 9.62 0.58
C GLN A 56 8.14 9.02 0.50
N PHE A 57 7.12 9.89 0.58
CA PHE A 57 5.72 9.49 0.64
C PHE A 57 4.94 9.94 -0.58
N PHE A 58 4.27 9.01 -1.25
CA PHE A 58 3.49 9.22 -2.46
C PHE A 58 2.07 8.67 -2.30
N VAL A 59 1.09 9.40 -2.85
CA VAL A 59 -0.28 8.92 -3.01
C VAL A 59 -0.52 8.78 -4.50
N THR A 60 -0.98 7.63 -4.96
CA THR A 60 -1.17 7.26 -6.38
C THR A 60 -2.52 6.59 -6.55
N GLY A 61 -3.57 7.38 -6.38
CA GLY A 61 -4.95 6.93 -6.37
C GLY A 61 -5.90 8.10 -6.19
N LEU A 62 -7.13 7.93 -6.64
CA LEU A 62 -8.19 8.92 -6.51
C LEU A 62 -8.98 8.70 -5.23
N ASP A 63 -9.67 9.74 -4.75
CA ASP A 63 -10.57 9.56 -3.63
C ASP A 63 -11.73 8.64 -4.07
N ARG A 64 -11.99 7.62 -3.25
CA ARG A 64 -13.11 6.70 -3.43
C ARG A 64 -14.39 7.27 -2.84
N ILE A 65 -14.30 8.38 -2.11
CA ILE A 65 -15.45 9.14 -1.61
C ILE A 65 -15.74 10.27 -2.60
N ASP A 66 -16.95 10.28 -3.15
CA ASP A 66 -17.41 11.35 -4.03
C ASP A 66 -17.74 12.63 -3.25
N GLU A 67 -18.04 13.72 -3.98
CA GLU A 67 -18.41 15.02 -3.39
C GLU A 67 -19.64 14.96 -2.46
N LYS A 68 -20.43 13.88 -2.54
CA LYS A 68 -21.63 13.64 -1.72
C LYS A 68 -21.34 12.74 -0.52
N GLY A 69 -20.08 12.38 -0.28
CA GLY A 69 -19.65 11.52 0.81
C GLY A 69 -19.96 10.04 0.60
N LYS A 70 -20.27 9.61 -0.64
CA LYS A 70 -20.60 8.22 -0.96
C LYS A 70 -19.41 7.51 -1.58
N PHE A 71 -19.32 6.22 -1.29
CA PHE A 71 -18.30 5.36 -1.91
C PHE A 71 -18.61 5.17 -3.40
N ARG A 72 -17.63 5.49 -4.26
CA ARG A 72 -17.65 5.29 -5.71
C ARG A 72 -17.13 3.89 -6.05
N PHE A 73 -17.97 3.11 -6.73
CA PHE A 73 -17.61 1.80 -7.24
C PHE A 73 -17.06 1.86 -8.67
N GLY A 74 -16.29 0.84 -9.05
CA GLY A 74 -15.73 0.69 -10.40
C GLY A 74 -14.37 1.34 -10.58
N VAL A 75 -13.69 1.00 -11.67
CA VAL A 75 -12.38 1.53 -12.04
C VAL A 75 -12.56 2.42 -13.27
N THR A 76 -12.06 3.66 -13.21
CA THR A 76 -12.03 4.57 -14.35
C THR A 76 -10.65 4.60 -15.00
N ASP A 77 -10.53 5.27 -16.14
CA ASP A 77 -9.24 5.43 -16.81
C ASP A 77 -8.31 6.35 -16.01
N GLU A 78 -8.84 7.29 -15.24
CA GLU A 78 -8.06 8.11 -14.30
C GLU A 78 -7.52 7.27 -13.12
N ASP A 79 -8.29 6.30 -12.63
CA ASP A 79 -7.79 5.35 -11.61
C ASP A 79 -6.57 4.58 -12.17
N LYS A 80 -6.66 4.10 -13.43
CA LYS A 80 -5.55 3.41 -14.10
C LYS A 80 -4.35 4.32 -14.33
N ALA A 81 -4.58 5.56 -14.76
CA ALA A 81 -3.52 6.54 -14.95
C ALA A 81 -2.74 6.82 -13.66
N GLU A 82 -3.44 6.86 -12.51
CA GLU A 82 -2.81 6.96 -11.19
C GLU A 82 -2.04 5.68 -10.82
N GLY A 83 -2.55 4.50 -11.19
CA GLY A 83 -1.83 3.24 -11.10
C GLY A 83 -0.50 3.26 -11.88
N ASP A 84 -0.54 3.68 -13.15
CA ASP A 84 0.62 3.84 -14.02
C ASP A 84 1.63 4.85 -13.45
N ARG A 85 1.15 5.93 -12.84
CA ARG A 85 2.00 6.90 -12.15
C ARG A 85 2.72 6.26 -10.97
N GLY A 86 2.03 5.41 -10.20
CA GLY A 86 2.66 4.64 -9.12
C GLY A 86 3.74 3.68 -9.62
N LEU A 87 3.51 2.98 -10.73
CA LEU A 87 4.54 2.12 -11.35
C LEU A 87 5.79 2.92 -11.73
N LYS A 88 5.62 4.11 -12.31
CA LYS A 88 6.75 5.00 -12.65
C LYS A 88 7.53 5.46 -11.42
N ILE A 89 6.83 5.77 -10.32
CA ILE A 89 7.46 6.12 -9.04
C ILE A 89 8.27 4.94 -8.50
N ILE A 90 7.73 3.71 -8.53
CA ILE A 90 8.49 2.52 -8.09
C ILE A 90 9.80 2.40 -8.87
N GLN A 91 9.74 2.51 -10.19
CA GLN A 91 10.93 2.42 -11.04
C GLN A 91 11.94 3.54 -10.75
N GLN A 92 11.46 4.77 -10.50
CA GLN A 92 12.33 5.86 -10.05
C GLN A 92 13.05 5.49 -8.73
N LEU A 93 12.32 5.03 -7.72
CA LEU A 93 12.89 4.66 -6.42
C LEU A 93 13.91 3.53 -6.53
N PHE A 94 13.66 2.56 -7.42
CA PHE A 94 14.62 1.49 -7.70
C PHE A 94 15.91 2.02 -8.34
N ASN A 95 15.79 2.96 -9.29
CA ASN A 95 16.94 3.58 -9.95
C ASN A 95 17.77 4.46 -9.01
N GLU A 96 17.11 5.15 -8.06
CA GLU A 96 17.82 5.89 -7.02
C GLU A 96 18.64 4.96 -6.10
N ASN A 97 18.22 3.70 -5.97
CA ASN A 97 18.88 2.61 -5.22
C ASN A 97 19.33 3.04 -3.80
N ASN A 98 18.49 3.84 -3.16
CA ASN A 98 18.75 4.53 -1.91
C ASN A 98 17.68 4.22 -0.86
N HIS A 99 16.87 3.18 -1.04
CA HIS A 99 15.85 2.76 -0.08
C HIS A 99 16.13 1.34 0.40
N ASP A 100 16.16 1.17 1.72
CA ASP A 100 16.21 -0.14 2.34
C ASP A 100 14.83 -0.81 2.28
N ILE A 101 13.76 -0.02 2.42
CA ILE A 101 12.38 -0.50 2.45
C ILE A 101 11.49 0.36 1.55
N ILE A 102 10.67 -0.29 0.72
CA ILE A 102 9.60 0.35 -0.05
C ILE A 102 8.27 -0.33 0.28
N ILE A 103 7.30 0.45 0.76
CA ILE A 103 5.94 -0.03 1.05
C ILE A 103 5.02 0.37 -0.10
N LEU A 104 4.37 -0.63 -0.69
CA LEU A 104 3.32 -0.51 -1.70
C LEU A 104 1.97 -0.82 -1.02
N ASP A 105 1.38 0.18 -0.37
CA ASP A 105 0.12 0.01 0.35
C ASP A 105 -1.05 -0.09 -0.63
N GLU A 106 -1.91 -1.10 -0.43
CA GLU A 106 -3.05 -1.50 -1.26
C GLU A 106 -2.75 -2.03 -2.67
N ILE A 107 -1.49 -2.21 -3.04
CA ILE A 107 -1.14 -2.70 -4.38
C ILE A 107 -1.81 -4.03 -4.74
N ASN A 108 -2.01 -4.93 -3.77
CA ASN A 108 -2.70 -6.21 -3.99
C ASN A 108 -4.15 -5.96 -4.45
N SER A 109 -4.86 -5.08 -3.73
CA SER A 109 -6.24 -4.70 -4.03
C SER A 109 -6.29 -4.01 -5.39
N THR A 110 -5.37 -3.07 -5.65
CA THR A 110 -5.24 -2.31 -6.90
C THR A 110 -5.04 -3.23 -8.10
N THR A 111 -4.19 -4.26 -7.99
CA THR A 111 -4.03 -5.27 -9.04
C THR A 111 -5.29 -6.11 -9.20
N SER A 112 -5.90 -6.59 -8.10
CA SER A 112 -7.11 -7.42 -8.17
C SER A 112 -8.31 -6.70 -8.80
N LEU A 113 -8.36 -5.36 -8.69
CA LEU A 113 -9.37 -4.51 -9.30
C LEU A 113 -9.09 -4.21 -10.79
N GLY A 114 -7.92 -4.58 -11.32
CA GLY A 114 -7.52 -4.30 -12.69
C GLY A 114 -7.10 -2.84 -12.94
N ILE A 115 -6.74 -2.11 -11.87
CA ILE A 115 -6.17 -0.75 -11.99
C ILE A 115 -4.73 -0.83 -12.50
N ILE A 116 -3.98 -1.83 -12.03
CA ILE A 116 -2.63 -2.16 -12.48
C ILE A 116 -2.62 -3.62 -12.94
N SER A 117 -1.91 -3.93 -14.02
CA SER A 117 -1.83 -5.30 -14.49
C SER A 117 -0.93 -6.16 -13.59
N GLU A 118 -1.27 -7.43 -13.45
CA GLU A 118 -0.45 -8.39 -12.72
C GLU A 118 0.96 -8.49 -13.31
N THR A 119 1.06 -8.48 -14.64
CA THR A 119 2.32 -8.52 -15.38
C THR A 119 3.28 -7.39 -15.00
N ASP A 120 2.76 -6.17 -14.82
CA ASP A 120 3.60 -5.03 -14.44
C ASP A 120 4.23 -5.22 -13.07
N ILE A 121 3.48 -5.75 -12.10
CA ILE A 121 3.99 -6.03 -10.75
C ILE A 121 4.98 -7.19 -10.75
N LEU A 122 4.74 -8.23 -11.55
CA LEU A 122 5.71 -9.30 -11.73
C LEU A 122 7.03 -8.78 -12.32
N GLU A 123 6.97 -7.76 -13.18
CA GLU A 123 8.19 -7.10 -13.66
C GLU A 123 8.87 -6.27 -12.56
N ILE A 124 8.11 -5.56 -11.73
CA ILE A 124 8.65 -4.90 -10.52
C ILE A 124 9.42 -5.89 -9.64
N PHE A 125 8.91 -7.11 -9.45
CA PHE A 125 9.60 -8.10 -8.61
C PHE A 125 10.95 -8.53 -9.19
N LYS A 126 11.04 -8.64 -10.52
CA LYS A 126 12.30 -8.97 -11.20
C LYS A 126 13.31 -7.84 -11.17
N THR A 127 12.86 -6.59 -11.34
CA THR A 127 13.75 -5.42 -11.41
C THR A 127 14.08 -4.83 -10.03
N LYS A 128 13.43 -5.30 -8.96
CA LYS A 128 13.66 -4.85 -7.58
C LYS A 128 15.13 -4.97 -7.19
N PRO A 129 15.79 -3.89 -6.74
CA PRO A 129 17.16 -3.94 -6.22
C PRO A 129 17.32 -5.00 -5.12
N THR A 130 18.44 -5.72 -5.12
CA THR A 130 18.70 -6.80 -4.16
C THR A 130 18.80 -6.31 -2.72
N THR A 131 19.20 -5.05 -2.53
CA THR A 131 19.35 -4.35 -1.24
C THR A 131 18.03 -3.80 -0.68
N THR A 132 16.94 -3.87 -1.44
CA THR A 132 15.63 -3.32 -1.04
C THR A 132 14.65 -4.42 -0.68
N GLU A 133 13.95 -4.23 0.45
CA GLU A 133 12.77 -4.99 0.82
C GLU A 133 11.50 -4.30 0.30
N LEU A 134 10.60 -5.08 -0.30
CA LEU A 134 9.34 -4.60 -0.87
C LEU A 134 8.18 -5.17 -0.07
N ILE A 135 7.32 -4.30 0.45
CA ILE A 135 6.18 -4.69 1.29
C ILE A 135 4.91 -4.37 0.52
N LEU A 136 4.11 -5.38 0.23
CA LEU A 136 2.83 -5.24 -0.45
C LEU A 136 1.71 -5.43 0.55
N THR A 137 0.71 -4.56 0.51
CA THR A 137 -0.49 -4.73 1.30
C THR A 137 -1.74 -4.73 0.42
N GLY A 138 -2.85 -5.18 1.01
CA GLY A 138 -4.16 -5.14 0.39
C GLY A 138 -4.79 -6.53 0.33
N ARG A 139 -6.09 -6.57 0.05
CA ARG A 139 -6.85 -7.81 -0.07
C ARG A 139 -6.49 -8.52 -1.37
N ASN A 140 -6.87 -9.79 -1.46
CA ASN A 140 -6.84 -10.56 -2.71
C ASN A 140 -5.48 -10.51 -3.43
N ALA A 141 -4.37 -10.71 -2.71
CA ALA A 141 -3.06 -10.83 -3.34
C ALA A 141 -3.11 -11.96 -4.40
N PRO A 142 -2.78 -11.68 -5.68
CA PRO A 142 -2.71 -12.72 -6.71
C PRO A 142 -1.82 -13.89 -6.29
N GLN A 143 -2.18 -15.11 -6.68
CA GLN A 143 -1.41 -16.31 -6.32
C GLN A 143 0.03 -16.24 -6.84
N SER A 144 0.22 -15.67 -8.04
CA SER A 144 1.55 -15.42 -8.61
C SER A 144 2.43 -14.51 -7.73
N PHE A 145 1.83 -13.61 -6.95
CA PHE A 145 2.59 -12.78 -6.02
C PHE A 145 2.97 -13.58 -4.78
N ILE A 146 2.03 -14.38 -4.26
CA ILE A 146 2.23 -15.25 -3.11
C ILE A 146 3.37 -16.25 -3.39
N ASP A 147 3.37 -16.85 -4.58
CA ASP A 147 4.37 -17.85 -4.98
C ASP A 147 5.80 -17.27 -5.08
N LEU A 148 5.93 -15.95 -5.30
CA LEU A 148 7.21 -15.25 -5.42
C LEU A 148 7.63 -14.51 -4.15
N ALA A 149 6.76 -14.42 -3.14
CA ALA A 149 7.05 -13.70 -1.91
C ALA A 149 7.92 -14.50 -0.95
N ASP A 150 8.84 -13.82 -0.26
CA ASP A 150 9.67 -14.42 0.79
C ASP A 150 8.89 -14.55 2.10
N LEU A 151 7.89 -13.69 2.32
CA LEU A 151 7.02 -13.70 3.49
C LEU A 151 5.59 -13.38 3.08
N VAL A 152 4.64 -14.22 3.53
CA VAL A 152 3.21 -13.97 3.36
C VAL A 152 2.53 -14.07 4.71
N THR A 153 1.78 -13.05 5.09
CA THR A 153 0.91 -13.04 6.27
C THR A 153 -0.52 -12.75 5.86
N GLU A 154 -1.42 -13.64 6.24
CA GLU A 154 -2.86 -13.47 6.05
C GLU A 154 -3.50 -12.93 7.33
N MET A 155 -4.00 -11.70 7.30
CA MET A 155 -4.90 -11.19 8.33
C MET A 155 -6.29 -11.79 8.12
N LYS A 156 -6.62 -12.84 8.87
CA LYS A 156 -7.94 -13.47 8.80
C LYS A 156 -8.99 -12.70 9.60
N LEU A 157 -10.17 -12.50 9.02
CA LEU A 157 -11.30 -11.82 9.65
C LEU A 157 -12.03 -12.76 10.62
N HIS A 158 -11.56 -12.86 11.87
CA HIS A 158 -12.26 -13.63 12.90
C HIS A 158 -13.46 -12.88 13.50
N LYS A 159 -13.31 -11.57 13.75
CA LYS A 159 -14.35 -10.69 14.26
C LYS A 159 -14.01 -9.24 13.91
N HIS A 160 -15.03 -8.41 13.68
CA HIS A 160 -14.83 -6.98 13.47
C HIS A 160 -16.04 -6.20 13.98
N TYR A 161 -15.81 -5.11 14.73
CA TYR A 161 -16.88 -4.31 15.35
C TYR A 161 -17.83 -3.65 14.34
N PHE A 162 -17.40 -3.50 13.08
CA PHE A 162 -18.25 -3.05 11.98
C PHE A 162 -19.52 -3.90 11.83
N TYR A 163 -19.42 -5.22 11.93
CA TYR A 163 -20.57 -6.14 11.81
C TYR A 163 -21.51 -6.10 13.02
N HIS A 164 -21.16 -5.34 14.06
CA HIS A 164 -22.01 -5.05 15.21
C HIS A 164 -22.46 -3.57 15.23
N GLY A 165 -22.40 -2.89 14.08
CA GLY A 165 -22.91 -1.52 13.91
C GLY A 165 -21.94 -0.41 14.32
N THR A 166 -20.70 -0.73 14.69
CA THR A 166 -19.70 0.30 15.01
C THR A 166 -19.19 0.95 13.73
N LYS A 167 -19.39 2.28 13.62
CA LYS A 167 -18.88 3.08 12.50
C LYS A 167 -17.35 3.22 12.58
N ALA A 168 -16.72 3.56 11.45
CA ALA A 168 -15.29 3.88 11.40
C ALA A 168 -14.97 5.07 12.33
N ARG A 169 -13.83 5.02 13.02
CA ARG A 169 -13.42 6.01 14.03
C ARG A 169 -12.05 6.62 13.72
N PRO A 170 -11.89 7.95 13.91
CA PRO A 170 -10.59 8.61 13.81
C PRO A 170 -9.57 8.02 14.78
N GLY A 171 -8.33 7.84 14.32
CA GLY A 171 -7.21 7.27 15.05
C GLY A 171 -7.25 5.75 15.22
N ILE A 172 -8.30 5.08 14.74
CA ILE A 172 -8.46 3.61 14.85
C ILE A 172 -8.64 2.97 13.48
N ASP A 173 -9.49 3.55 12.64
CA ASP A 173 -9.82 3.06 11.30
C ASP A 173 -9.25 3.95 10.19
N PHE A 174 -9.08 5.25 10.46
CA PHE A 174 -8.51 6.28 9.60
C PHE A 174 -7.93 7.44 10.42
#